data_AF-A0A849M531-F1
#
_entry.id   AF-A0A849M531-F1
#
_cell.length_a   1.000
_cell.length_b   1.000
_cell.length_c   1.000
_cell.angle_alpha   90.00
_cell.angle_beta   90.00
_cell.angle_gamma   90.00
#
_symmetry.space_group_name_H-M   'P 1'
#
loop_
_entity.id
_entity.type
_entity.pdbx_description
1 polymer ?
#
loop_
_entity_poly.entity_id
_entity_poly.type
_entity_poly.pdbx_seq_one_letter_code
_entity_poly.pdbx_strand_id
1 'polypeptide(L)'
;MKKPLFLISLLILCFCKSEKPDTLKLDSSPPIKVEVDSLYQTKYFSLSDSSDTYVIEVFLSDLNKGIMRYRYEGERQLSQQIKPIRNLLEHVFADSSISNEFTTLQWGSLIRSEKNDFIMAQRLAMAAAQSNKWNKSSGKPFQGHENTFVQIIANEQNIYPELTDLFNELGYKIEISGVEKVFIQTAVKLPFWENISGQVNENAKLPYDCQTWFKIVKDTQ
;
A
#
# COMPACT_ATOMS: atom_id res chain seq x y z
N MET A 1 -74.34 15.26 -34.62
CA MET A 1 -74.25 14.89 -33.19
C MET A 1 -73.73 13.45 -33.10
N LYS A 2 -72.46 13.26 -32.70
CA LYS A 2 -71.83 11.94 -32.58
C LYS A 2 -71.96 11.46 -31.12
N LYS A 3 -72.46 10.24 -30.91
CA LYS A 3 -72.35 9.49 -29.65
C LYS A 3 -71.62 8.16 -29.91
N PRO A 4 -70.84 7.65 -28.94
CA PRO A 4 -69.75 6.72 -29.20
C PRO A 4 -70.16 5.25 -29.03
N LEU A 5 -69.45 4.37 -29.76
CA LEU A 5 -69.50 2.92 -29.63
C LEU A 5 -68.41 2.45 -28.63
N PHE A 6 -68.77 1.41 -27.89
CA PHE A 6 -68.04 0.72 -26.83
C PHE A 6 -66.61 0.30 -27.20
N LEU A 7 -65.66 0.56 -26.28
CA LEU A 7 -64.37 -0.12 -26.24
C LEU A 7 -64.40 -1.17 -25.13
N ILE A 8 -64.08 -2.42 -25.49
CA ILE A 8 -63.95 -3.56 -24.59
C ILE A 8 -62.56 -3.47 -23.93
N SER A 9 -62.53 -3.39 -22.60
CA SER A 9 -61.31 -3.47 -21.79
C SER A 9 -60.83 -4.93 -21.72
N LEU A 10 -59.62 -5.18 -22.21
CA LEU A 10 -58.86 -6.41 -21.96
C LEU A 10 -57.87 -6.12 -20.81
N LEU A 11 -58.16 -6.62 -19.61
CA LEU A 11 -57.25 -6.57 -18.46
C LEU A 11 -56.21 -7.69 -18.60
N ILE A 12 -54.96 -7.34 -18.89
CA ILE A 12 -53.82 -8.24 -18.76
C ILE A 12 -53.27 -8.05 -17.33
N LEU A 13 -53.48 -9.05 -16.48
CA LEU A 13 -52.82 -9.16 -15.17
C LEU A 13 -51.37 -9.63 -15.40
N CYS A 14 -50.43 -8.70 -15.47
CA CYS A 14 -49.02 -9.02 -15.29
C CYS A 14 -48.76 -9.30 -13.82
N PHE A 15 -48.50 -10.57 -13.48
CA PHE A 15 -47.91 -10.95 -12.21
C PHE A 15 -46.46 -10.42 -12.15
N CYS A 16 -46.27 -9.26 -11.50
CA CYS A 16 -44.94 -8.86 -11.04
C CYS A 16 -44.53 -9.80 -9.90
N LYS A 17 -43.64 -10.74 -10.22
CA LYS A 17 -42.92 -11.54 -9.24
C LYS A 17 -42.00 -10.57 -8.47
N SER A 18 -42.37 -10.26 -7.24
CA SER A 18 -41.54 -9.49 -6.32
C SER A 18 -40.31 -10.35 -5.97
N GLU A 19 -39.21 -10.11 -6.67
CA GLU A 19 -37.89 -10.56 -6.21
C GLU A 19 -37.57 -9.74 -4.95
N LYS A 20 -37.49 -10.44 -3.82
CA LYS A 20 -36.98 -9.84 -2.58
C LYS A 20 -35.60 -9.24 -2.90
N PRO A 21 -35.32 -7.99 -2.51
CA PRO A 21 -33.98 -7.46 -2.66
C PRO A 21 -33.03 -8.38 -1.91
N ASP A 22 -32.08 -8.94 -2.66
CA ASP A 22 -30.93 -9.63 -2.11
C ASP A 22 -30.33 -8.69 -1.06
N THR A 23 -30.39 -9.10 0.21
CA THR A 23 -29.67 -8.43 1.28
C THR A 23 -28.19 -8.55 0.93
N LEU A 24 -27.64 -7.50 0.31
CA LEU A 24 -26.22 -7.24 0.19
C LEU A 24 -25.60 -7.60 1.55
N LYS A 25 -24.83 -8.68 1.58
CA LYS A 25 -24.00 -9.00 2.73
C LYS A 25 -23.09 -7.80 2.91
N LEU A 26 -23.39 -6.98 3.93
CA LEU A 26 -22.53 -5.90 4.39
C LEU A 26 -21.14 -6.52 4.57
N ASP A 27 -20.15 -6.09 3.78
CA ASP A 27 -18.79 -6.61 3.86
C ASP A 27 -18.37 -6.52 5.34
N SER A 28 -18.16 -7.68 5.98
CA SER A 28 -17.93 -7.80 7.41
C SER A 28 -16.50 -7.36 7.79
N SER A 29 -15.99 -6.33 7.13
CA SER A 29 -14.70 -5.74 7.41
C SER A 29 -14.72 -5.20 8.85
N PRO A 30 -13.65 -5.41 9.63
CA PRO A 30 -13.56 -4.85 10.98
C PRO A 30 -13.78 -3.34 10.95
N PRO A 31 -14.47 -2.76 11.95
CA PRO A 31 -14.72 -1.33 11.97
C PRO A 31 -13.41 -0.55 12.09
N ILE A 32 -13.30 0.54 11.34
CA ILE A 32 -12.17 1.46 11.45
C ILE A 32 -12.39 2.39 12.64
N LYS A 33 -11.40 2.44 13.52
CA LYS A 33 -11.35 3.35 14.66
C LYS A 33 -10.61 4.62 14.27
N VAL A 34 -11.22 5.77 14.54
CA VAL A 34 -10.66 7.09 14.25
C VAL A 34 -10.39 7.83 15.55
N GLU A 35 -9.16 8.28 15.75
CA GLU A 35 -8.73 9.05 16.92
C GLU A 35 -8.03 10.34 16.48
N VAL A 36 -8.19 11.41 17.26
CA VAL A 36 -7.51 12.69 17.02
C VAL A 36 -6.70 13.05 18.25
N ASP A 37 -5.40 13.26 18.04
CA ASP A 37 -4.51 13.82 19.04
C ASP A 37 -4.30 15.31 18.74
N SER A 38 -4.92 16.15 19.56
CA SER A 38 -4.87 17.60 19.40
C SER A 38 -3.50 18.20 19.78
N LEU A 39 -2.72 17.52 20.63
CA LEU A 39 -1.39 17.99 21.04
C LEU A 39 -0.41 17.85 19.88
N TYR A 40 -0.42 16.70 19.21
CA TYR A 40 0.47 16.44 18.06
C TYR A 40 -0.13 16.84 16.72
N GLN A 41 -1.41 17.26 16.70
CA GLN A 41 -2.16 17.55 15.50
C GLN A 41 -2.10 16.37 14.52
N THR A 42 -2.47 15.19 15.01
CA THR A 42 -2.42 13.94 14.25
C THR A 42 -3.77 13.25 14.34
N LYS A 43 -4.22 12.69 13.23
CA LYS A 43 -5.42 11.84 13.15
C LYS A 43 -5.00 10.41 12.83
N TYR A 44 -5.51 9.46 13.58
CA TYR A 44 -5.17 8.04 13.45
C TYR A 44 -6.39 7.29 12.92
N PHE A 45 -6.17 6.51 11.86
CA PHE A 45 -7.13 5.55 11.33
C PHE A 45 -6.56 4.17 11.60
N SER A 46 -7.26 3.38 12.41
CA SER A 46 -6.78 2.07 12.83
C SER A 46 -7.80 0.98 12.55
N LEU A 47 -7.29 -0.17 12.14
CA LEU A 47 -8.06 -1.38 11.92
C LEU A 47 -7.31 -2.52 12.61
N SER A 48 -8.02 -3.28 13.44
CA SER A 48 -7.50 -4.51 14.04
C SER A 48 -8.25 -5.71 13.48
N ASP A 49 -7.50 -6.68 12.99
CA ASP A 49 -8.03 -7.94 12.47
C ASP A 49 -7.28 -9.10 13.13
N SER A 50 -7.98 -9.85 13.98
CA SER A 50 -7.43 -10.98 14.71
C SER A 50 -6.23 -10.56 15.60
N SER A 51 -5.00 -10.86 15.18
CA SER A 51 -3.75 -10.47 15.86
C SER A 51 -3.02 -9.29 15.22
N ASP A 52 -3.52 -8.80 14.09
CA ASP A 52 -2.84 -7.78 13.30
C ASP A 52 -3.45 -6.40 13.54
N THR A 53 -2.60 -5.39 13.62
CA THR A 53 -3.01 -3.99 13.73
C THR A 53 -2.42 -3.16 12.58
N TYR A 54 -3.29 -2.40 11.94
CA TYR A 54 -2.99 -1.52 10.82
C TYR A 54 -3.32 -0.10 11.24
N VAL A 55 -2.39 0.84 11.05
CA VAL A 55 -2.60 2.25 11.39
C VAL A 55 -2.11 3.15 10.26
N ILE A 56 -2.95 4.09 9.83
CA ILE A 56 -2.53 5.25 9.07
C ILE A 56 -2.60 6.48 9.98
N GLU A 57 -1.44 7.09 10.22
CA GLU A 57 -1.31 8.40 10.87
C GLU A 57 -1.36 9.47 9.80
N VAL A 58 -2.22 10.48 9.98
CA VAL A 58 -2.28 11.66 9.13
C VAL A 58 -1.87 12.87 9.93
N PHE A 59 -0.81 13.54 9.49
CA PHE A 59 -0.33 14.75 10.15
C PHE A 59 -1.14 15.97 9.67
N LEU A 60 -1.74 16.67 10.63
CA LEU A 60 -2.56 17.86 10.40
C LEU A 60 -1.80 19.16 10.64
N SER A 61 -0.60 19.10 11.23
CA SER A 61 0.23 20.28 11.44
C SER A 61 0.76 20.85 10.12
N ASP A 62 0.87 22.17 10.05
CA ASP A 62 1.32 22.87 8.84
C ASP A 62 2.68 22.37 8.34
N LEU A 63 3.59 22.02 9.24
CA LEU A 63 4.93 21.52 8.91
C LEU A 63 4.90 20.16 8.19
N ASN A 64 3.94 19.30 8.53
CA ASN A 64 3.85 17.92 8.03
C ASN A 64 2.59 17.70 7.20
N LYS A 65 1.93 18.77 6.76
CA LYS A 65 0.70 18.70 5.99
C LYS A 65 0.91 17.87 4.72
N GLY A 66 -0.04 16.97 4.44
CA GLY A 66 0.01 16.09 3.26
C GLY A 66 0.87 14.83 3.46
N ILE A 67 1.44 14.62 4.65
CA ILE A 67 2.17 13.40 4.99
C ILE A 67 1.22 12.41 5.69
N MET A 68 1.24 11.17 5.23
CA MET A 68 0.69 10.01 5.91
C MET A 68 1.82 9.09 6.37
N ARG A 69 1.60 8.34 7.45
CA ARG A 69 2.49 7.25 7.88
C ARG A 69 1.70 5.97 8.04
N TYR A 70 2.16 4.90 7.41
CA TYR A 70 1.60 3.58 7.59
C TYR A 70 2.41 2.77 8.61
N ARG A 71 1.73 2.27 9.65
CA ARG A 71 2.26 1.33 10.63
C ARG A 71 1.49 0.02 10.58
N TYR A 72 2.22 -1.06 10.75
CA TYR A 72 1.69 -2.42 10.75
C TYR A 72 2.37 -3.20 11.86
N GLU A 73 1.57 -3.88 12.67
CA GLU A 73 2.02 -4.82 13.69
C GLU A 73 1.32 -6.15 13.42
N GLY A 74 2.10 -7.17 13.02
CA GLY A 74 1.58 -8.49 12.69
C GLY A 74 2.58 -9.36 11.93
N GLU A 75 2.09 -10.44 11.33
CA GLU A 75 2.93 -11.45 10.65
C GLU A 75 2.52 -11.72 9.19
N ARG A 76 1.49 -11.04 8.67
CA ARG A 76 1.04 -11.18 7.29
C ARG A 76 2.03 -10.56 6.32
N GLN A 77 2.16 -11.19 5.16
CA GLN A 77 2.91 -10.63 4.03
C GLN A 77 2.16 -9.45 3.41
N LEU A 78 2.86 -8.54 2.76
CA LEU A 78 2.28 -7.36 2.11
C LEU A 78 1.03 -7.66 1.26
N SER A 79 1.04 -8.74 0.46
CA SER A 79 -0.08 -9.12 -0.40
C SER A 79 -1.39 -9.39 0.38
N GLN A 80 -1.27 -9.89 1.61
CA GLN A 80 -2.39 -10.17 2.52
C GLN A 80 -2.83 -8.90 3.28
N GLN A 81 -1.99 -7.87 3.33
CA GLN A 81 -2.29 -6.59 3.98
C GLN A 81 -3.10 -5.64 3.06
N ILE A 82 -3.16 -5.89 1.75
CA ILE A 82 -3.74 -4.95 0.76
C ILE A 82 -5.20 -4.60 1.03
N LYS A 83 -6.06 -5.57 1.40
CA LYS A 83 -7.46 -5.28 1.72
C LYS A 83 -7.58 -4.36 2.95
N PRO A 84 -6.95 -4.67 4.11
CA PRO A 84 -6.89 -3.74 5.25
C PRO A 84 -6.35 -2.34 4.90
N ILE A 85 -5.25 -2.27 4.14
CA ILE A 85 -4.64 -0.98 3.75
C ILE A 85 -5.62 -0.17 2.90
N ARG A 86 -6.29 -0.80 1.93
CA ARG A 86 -7.32 -0.16 1.11
C ARG A 86 -8.42 0.44 1.96
N ASN A 87 -8.99 -0.36 2.86
CA ASN A 87 -10.09 0.10 3.71
C ASN A 87 -9.70 1.35 4.51
N LEU A 88 -8.47 1.38 5.05
CA LEU A 88 -7.95 2.54 5.75
C LEU A 88 -7.77 3.74 4.83
N LEU A 89 -7.16 3.57 3.66
CA LEU A 89 -6.95 4.64 2.69
C LEU A 89 -8.27 5.24 2.20
N GLU A 90 -9.29 4.43 1.92
CA GLU A 90 -10.62 4.90 1.53
C GLU A 90 -11.23 5.79 2.61
N HIS A 91 -11.08 5.43 3.90
CA HIS A 91 -11.55 6.26 4.99
C HIS A 91 -10.75 7.55 5.14
N VAL A 92 -9.43 7.49 4.96
CA VAL A 92 -8.56 8.67 4.97
C VAL A 92 -8.94 9.64 3.85
N PHE A 93 -9.18 9.13 2.64
CA PHE A 93 -9.53 9.95 1.47
C PHE A 93 -10.96 10.46 1.48
N ALA A 94 -11.89 9.78 2.15
CA ALA A 94 -13.27 10.25 2.31
C ALA A 94 -13.42 11.27 3.44
N ASP A 95 -12.42 11.45 4.31
CA ASP A 95 -12.51 12.31 5.47
C ASP A 95 -12.37 13.80 5.11
N SER A 96 -13.49 14.51 5.11
CA SER A 96 -13.53 15.93 4.76
C SER A 96 -12.78 16.86 5.72
N SER A 97 -12.34 16.36 6.89
CA SER A 97 -11.53 17.15 7.82
C SER A 97 -10.05 17.14 7.46
N ILE A 98 -9.66 16.39 6.42
CA ILE A 98 -8.28 16.21 5.99
C ILE A 98 -8.10 16.82 4.60
N SER A 99 -6.91 17.36 4.32
CA SER A 99 -6.59 17.84 2.97
C SER A 99 -6.57 16.68 1.99
N ASN A 100 -7.19 16.86 0.81
CA ASN A 100 -7.09 15.90 -0.31
C ASN A 100 -5.72 15.96 -1.03
N GLU A 101 -4.77 16.73 -0.51
CA GLU A 101 -3.44 16.94 -1.10
C GLU A 101 -2.38 16.09 -0.38
N PHE A 102 -2.57 14.78 -0.34
CA PHE A 102 -1.53 13.89 0.16
C PHE A 102 -0.38 13.81 -0.83
N THR A 103 0.82 14.14 -0.36
CA THR A 103 2.03 14.16 -1.18
C THR A 103 3.00 13.06 -0.81
N THR A 104 2.93 12.55 0.43
CA THR A 104 3.92 11.62 0.96
C THR A 104 3.28 10.52 1.79
N LEU A 105 3.67 9.27 1.53
CA LEU A 105 3.44 8.15 2.44
C LEU A 105 4.78 7.70 3.03
N GLN A 106 4.98 7.95 4.32
CA GLN A 106 6.05 7.33 5.08
C GLN A 106 5.71 5.86 5.33
N TRP A 107 6.49 4.98 4.70
CA TRP A 107 6.35 3.54 4.87
C TRP A 107 7.27 3.02 5.97
N GLY A 108 8.50 3.53 6.05
CA GLY A 108 9.50 3.07 7.02
C GLY A 108 10.32 1.89 6.48
N SER A 109 10.64 0.92 7.33
CA SER A 109 11.44 -0.26 6.95
C SER A 109 10.71 -1.13 5.92
N LEU A 110 11.47 -1.70 4.98
CA LEU A 110 11.01 -2.73 4.04
C LEU A 110 10.78 -4.07 4.74
N ILE A 111 11.43 -4.28 5.89
CA ILE A 111 11.20 -5.42 6.78
C ILE A 111 10.24 -4.97 7.89
N ARG A 112 8.98 -5.41 7.79
CA ARG A 112 7.93 -4.97 8.72
C ARG A 112 7.78 -5.87 9.94
N SER A 113 8.16 -7.13 9.79
CA SER A 113 8.06 -8.15 10.83
C SER A 113 9.30 -9.03 10.77
N GLU A 114 9.91 -9.30 11.92
CA GLU A 114 11.08 -10.20 12.03
C GLU A 114 10.76 -11.63 11.60
N LYS A 115 9.48 -11.98 11.43
CA LYS A 115 9.06 -13.35 11.17
C LYS A 115 8.77 -13.64 9.72
N ASN A 116 8.03 -12.79 9.01
CA ASN A 116 7.40 -13.22 7.74
C ASN A 116 7.24 -12.18 6.64
N ASP A 117 7.42 -10.88 6.87
CA ASP A 117 7.21 -9.86 5.83
C ASP A 117 8.54 -9.27 5.33
N PHE A 118 9.19 -10.05 4.45
CA PHE A 118 10.45 -9.69 3.80
C PHE A 118 10.30 -9.43 2.30
N ILE A 119 9.08 -9.42 1.75
CA ILE A 119 8.91 -9.55 0.29
C ILE A 119 9.52 -8.38 -0.49
N MET A 120 9.36 -7.14 0.01
CA MET A 120 9.99 -5.96 -0.60
C MET A 120 11.51 -6.00 -0.43
N ALA A 121 11.99 -6.40 0.74
CA ALA A 121 13.43 -6.56 1.04
C ALA A 121 14.09 -7.61 0.13
N GLN A 122 13.41 -8.73 -0.09
CA GLN A 122 13.84 -9.79 -1.01
C GLN A 122 13.94 -9.27 -2.44
N ARG A 123 12.89 -8.59 -2.92
CA ARG A 123 12.86 -7.99 -4.26
C ARG A 123 13.97 -6.96 -4.44
N LEU A 124 14.25 -6.13 -3.43
CA LEU A 124 15.38 -5.18 -3.45
C LEU A 124 16.73 -5.90 -3.55
N ALA A 125 16.97 -6.91 -2.71
CA ALA A 125 18.22 -7.66 -2.71
C ALA A 125 18.45 -8.36 -4.06
N MET A 126 17.40 -8.97 -4.62
CA MET A 126 17.42 -9.60 -5.95
C MET A 126 17.71 -8.59 -7.06
N ALA A 127 17.03 -7.44 -7.04
CA ALA A 127 17.24 -6.36 -8.00
C ALA A 127 18.70 -5.85 -7.99
N ALA A 128 19.27 -5.66 -6.80
CA ALA A 128 20.68 -5.29 -6.65
C ALA A 128 21.64 -6.40 -7.09
N ALA A 129 21.32 -7.67 -6.79
CA ALA A 129 22.11 -8.82 -7.20
C ALA A 129 22.15 -9.00 -8.73
N GLN A 130 21.11 -8.57 -9.44
CA GLN A 130 21.04 -8.60 -10.90
C GLN A 130 21.61 -7.34 -11.57
N SER A 131 21.70 -6.23 -10.83
CA SER A 131 22.21 -4.97 -11.36
C SER A 131 23.72 -5.01 -11.64
N ASN A 132 24.11 -4.49 -12.82
CA ASN A 132 25.51 -4.21 -13.15
C ASN A 132 26.01 -2.87 -12.57
N LYS A 133 25.11 -2.06 -11.98
CA LYS A 133 25.43 -0.80 -11.31
C LYS A 133 25.80 -1.01 -9.83
N TRP A 134 25.67 -2.23 -9.31
CA TRP A 134 26.01 -2.61 -7.93
C TRP A 134 27.28 -3.48 -7.86
N ASN A 135 28.23 -3.08 -7.02
CA ASN A 135 29.40 -3.88 -6.71
C ASN A 135 29.10 -4.82 -5.54
N LYS A 136 28.84 -6.09 -5.88
CA LYS A 136 28.49 -7.17 -4.94
C LYS A 136 29.62 -7.54 -3.98
N SER A 137 30.88 -7.25 -4.32
CA SER A 137 32.02 -7.56 -3.44
C SER A 137 32.19 -6.50 -2.34
N SER A 138 32.09 -5.22 -2.72
CA SER A 138 32.21 -4.12 -1.76
C SER A 138 30.91 -3.81 -1.04
N GLY A 139 29.75 -4.15 -1.62
CA GLY A 139 28.44 -3.77 -1.12
C GLY A 139 28.17 -2.28 -1.33
N LYS A 140 28.55 -1.74 -2.49
CA LYS A 140 28.39 -0.33 -2.84
C LYS A 140 27.97 -0.17 -4.30
N PRO A 141 27.29 0.92 -4.68
CA PRO A 141 27.10 1.21 -6.09
C PRO A 141 28.45 1.54 -6.75
N PHE A 142 28.59 1.29 -8.05
CA PHE A 142 29.78 1.70 -8.80
C PHE A 142 29.89 3.23 -8.92
N GLN A 143 28.75 3.94 -8.87
CA GLN A 143 28.66 5.40 -8.94
C GLN A 143 27.56 5.90 -8.02
N GLY A 144 27.78 7.04 -7.36
CA GLY A 144 26.80 7.69 -6.49
C GLY A 144 26.71 7.11 -5.07
N HIS A 145 25.64 7.47 -4.36
CA HIS A 145 25.37 7.07 -2.97
C HIS A 145 24.38 5.89 -2.93
N GLU A 146 24.47 5.03 -1.92
CA GLU A 146 23.61 3.85 -1.76
C GLU A 146 22.12 4.20 -1.69
N ASN A 147 21.73 5.25 -0.95
CA ASN A 147 20.35 5.76 -0.91
C ASN A 147 19.80 6.03 -2.33
N THR A 148 20.56 6.74 -3.16
CA THR A 148 20.15 7.05 -4.55
C THR A 148 20.07 5.80 -5.41
N PHE A 149 21.05 4.90 -5.28
CA PHE A 149 21.02 3.61 -5.98
C PHE A 149 19.78 2.79 -5.62
N VAL A 150 19.48 2.65 -4.32
CA VAL A 150 18.34 1.88 -3.81
C VAL A 150 17.03 2.50 -4.27
N GLN A 151 16.88 3.82 -4.20
CA GLN A 151 15.69 4.51 -4.70
C GLN A 151 15.45 4.19 -6.18
N ILE A 152 16.49 4.35 -7.02
CA ILE A 152 16.39 4.12 -8.46
C ILE A 152 16.02 2.66 -8.74
N ILE A 153 16.78 1.70 -8.20
CA ILE A 153 16.57 0.29 -8.53
C ILE A 153 15.22 -0.23 -7.98
N ALA A 154 14.77 0.27 -6.82
CA ALA A 154 13.49 -0.11 -6.24
C ALA A 154 12.30 0.32 -7.12
N ASN A 155 12.39 1.50 -7.73
CA ASN A 155 11.39 2.00 -8.68
C ASN A 155 11.51 1.31 -10.05
N GLU A 156 12.73 1.21 -10.61
CA GLU A 156 12.98 0.56 -11.91
C GLU A 156 12.49 -0.89 -11.93
N GLN A 157 12.65 -1.63 -10.82
CA GLN A 157 12.23 -3.02 -10.68
C GLN A 157 10.84 -3.18 -10.05
N ASN A 158 10.16 -2.06 -9.73
CA ASN A 158 8.86 -2.04 -9.04
C ASN A 158 8.78 -3.06 -7.90
N ILE A 159 9.60 -2.90 -6.84
CA ILE A 159 9.68 -3.90 -5.75
C ILE A 159 8.42 -3.96 -4.86
N TYR A 160 7.43 -3.10 -5.14
CA TYR A 160 6.19 -2.90 -4.39
C TYR A 160 4.95 -2.91 -5.30
N PRO A 161 4.81 -3.86 -6.25
CA PRO A 161 3.71 -3.87 -7.20
C PRO A 161 2.34 -3.85 -6.53
N GLU A 162 2.18 -4.50 -5.37
CA GLU A 162 0.91 -4.54 -4.65
C GLU A 162 0.45 -3.15 -4.20
N LEU A 163 1.39 -2.28 -3.81
CA LEU A 163 1.09 -0.88 -3.47
C LEU A 163 0.84 -0.05 -4.72
N THR A 164 1.62 -0.27 -5.78
CA THR A 164 1.41 0.41 -7.07
C THR A 164 0.00 0.14 -7.59
N ASP A 165 -0.44 -1.11 -7.60
CA ASP A 165 -1.77 -1.51 -8.05
C ASP A 165 -2.86 -0.91 -7.16
N LEU A 166 -2.70 -1.00 -5.83
CA LEU A 166 -3.65 -0.42 -4.87
C LEU A 166 -3.85 1.08 -5.08
N PHE A 167 -2.76 1.86 -5.19
CA PHE A 167 -2.87 3.30 -5.36
C PHE A 167 -3.46 3.67 -6.72
N ASN A 168 -3.10 2.93 -7.78
CA ASN A 168 -3.67 3.14 -9.12
C ASN A 168 -5.19 2.96 -9.11
N GLU A 169 -5.69 1.92 -8.44
CA GLU A 169 -7.14 1.68 -8.30
C GLU A 169 -7.85 2.79 -7.51
N LEU A 170 -7.15 3.45 -6.60
CA LEU A 170 -7.66 4.60 -5.85
C LEU A 170 -7.49 5.94 -6.59
N GLY A 171 -7.01 5.93 -7.84
CA GLY A 171 -6.81 7.14 -8.65
C GLY A 171 -5.55 7.93 -8.30
N TYR A 172 -4.52 7.25 -7.79
CA TYR A 172 -3.23 7.82 -7.43
C TYR A 172 -2.07 7.03 -8.03
N LYS A 173 -0.94 7.69 -8.19
CA LYS A 173 0.35 7.06 -8.51
C LYS A 173 1.28 7.18 -7.31
N ILE A 174 2.11 6.16 -7.12
CA ILE A 174 3.16 6.19 -6.11
C ILE A 174 4.52 5.82 -6.69
N GLU A 175 5.55 6.43 -6.13
CA GLU A 175 6.94 6.09 -6.40
C GLU A 175 7.77 6.33 -5.13
N ILE A 176 8.83 5.54 -4.91
CA ILE A 176 9.76 5.83 -3.81
C ILE A 176 10.50 7.14 -4.15
N SER A 177 10.32 8.15 -3.30
CA SER A 177 10.93 9.47 -3.45
C SER A 177 12.08 9.71 -2.49
N GLY A 178 12.12 8.96 -1.38
CA GLY A 178 13.16 9.06 -0.37
C GLY A 178 13.56 7.69 0.17
N VAL A 179 14.87 7.53 0.39
CA VAL A 179 15.48 6.35 1.02
C VAL A 179 16.55 6.82 2.00
N GLU A 180 16.55 6.27 3.21
CA GLU A 180 17.59 6.50 4.21
C GLU A 180 17.99 5.21 4.92
N LYS A 181 19.17 5.23 5.56
CA LYS A 181 19.68 4.14 6.40
C LYS A 181 19.65 2.79 5.68
N VAL A 182 20.26 2.75 4.49
CA VAL A 182 20.35 1.51 3.72
C VAL A 182 21.19 0.48 4.47
N PHE A 183 20.58 -0.65 4.80
CA PHE A 183 21.24 -1.80 5.38
C PHE A 183 21.74 -2.73 4.28
N ILE A 184 23.02 -3.09 4.39
CA ILE A 184 23.72 -3.96 3.46
C ILE A 184 24.28 -5.14 4.24
N GLN A 185 24.09 -6.35 3.71
CA GLN A 185 24.58 -7.57 4.34
C GLN A 185 25.00 -8.59 3.27
N THR A 186 25.92 -9.48 3.63
CA THR A 186 26.26 -10.65 2.81
C THR A 186 25.04 -11.55 2.62
N ALA A 187 24.82 -12.05 1.41
CA ALA A 187 23.59 -12.73 1.02
C ALA A 187 23.22 -13.91 1.93
N VAL A 188 24.20 -14.74 2.29
CA VAL A 188 24.00 -15.89 3.22
C VAL A 188 23.53 -15.49 4.64
N LYS A 189 23.67 -14.22 5.01
CA LYS A 189 23.26 -13.67 6.30
C LYS A 189 21.93 -12.90 6.24
N LEU A 190 21.28 -12.85 5.08
CA LEU A 190 19.96 -12.24 4.95
C LEU A 190 18.90 -13.12 5.62
N PRO A 191 17.89 -12.53 6.29
CA PRO A 191 16.85 -13.30 6.97
C PRO A 191 15.98 -14.15 6.03
N PHE A 192 16.05 -13.89 4.72
CA PHE A 192 15.35 -14.60 3.65
C PHE A 192 16.32 -15.30 2.68
N TRP A 193 17.53 -15.66 3.12
CA TRP A 193 18.54 -16.32 2.29
C TRP A 193 18.00 -17.56 1.57
N GLU A 194 17.26 -18.41 2.27
CA GLU A 194 16.66 -19.62 1.71
C GLU A 194 15.78 -19.35 0.48
N ASN A 195 15.18 -18.16 0.42
CA ASN A 195 14.31 -17.76 -0.69
C ASN A 195 15.10 -17.30 -1.93
N ILE A 196 16.40 -17.03 -1.81
CA ILE A 196 17.25 -16.46 -2.88
C ILE A 196 18.53 -17.25 -3.17
N SER A 197 18.84 -18.28 -2.39
CA SER A 197 20.13 -18.98 -2.39
C SER A 197 20.54 -19.62 -3.73
N GLY A 198 19.58 -20.02 -4.55
CA GLY A 198 19.82 -20.54 -5.90
C GLY A 198 20.01 -19.49 -6.99
N GLN A 199 19.83 -18.21 -6.67
CA GLN A 199 19.81 -17.11 -7.64
C GLN A 199 20.90 -16.07 -7.40
N VAL A 200 21.53 -16.12 -6.22
CA VAL A 200 22.45 -15.10 -5.72
C VAL A 200 23.69 -15.77 -5.16
N ASN A 201 24.87 -15.20 -5.45
CA ASN A 201 26.11 -15.66 -4.83
C ASN A 201 26.08 -15.41 -3.32
N GLU A 202 26.34 -16.44 -2.52
CA GLU A 202 26.28 -16.41 -1.06
C GLU A 202 27.15 -15.30 -0.41
N ASN A 203 28.25 -14.92 -1.06
CA ASN A 203 29.20 -13.92 -0.59
C ASN A 203 28.89 -12.51 -1.10
N ALA A 204 27.87 -12.34 -1.95
CA ALA A 204 27.46 -11.02 -2.43
C ALA A 204 26.94 -10.16 -1.28
N LYS A 205 27.44 -8.94 -1.13
CA LYS A 205 26.88 -7.92 -0.23
C LYS A 205 25.77 -7.19 -0.95
N LEU A 206 24.56 -7.24 -0.39
CA LEU A 206 23.35 -6.73 -1.01
C LEU A 206 22.61 -5.75 -0.08
N PRO A 207 22.06 -4.65 -0.61
CA PRO A 207 21.11 -3.84 0.14
C PRO A 207 19.83 -4.65 0.31
N TYR A 208 19.24 -4.61 1.49
CA TYR A 208 18.03 -5.39 1.78
C TYR A 208 16.97 -4.63 2.55
N ASP A 209 17.34 -3.61 3.32
CA ASP A 209 16.38 -2.81 4.07
C ASP A 209 16.79 -1.34 4.08
N CYS A 210 15.83 -0.46 4.28
CA CYS A 210 15.99 0.98 4.39
C CYS A 210 14.72 1.63 4.92
N GLN A 211 14.82 2.87 5.40
CA GLN A 211 13.64 3.71 5.63
C GLN A 211 13.17 4.26 4.27
N THR A 212 11.87 4.14 4.00
CA THR A 212 11.27 4.52 2.72
C THR A 212 10.13 5.51 2.86
N TRP A 213 10.10 6.44 1.90
CA TRP A 213 9.03 7.40 1.69
C TRP A 213 8.58 7.32 0.24
N PHE A 214 7.28 7.19 0.04
CA PHE A 214 6.64 7.27 -1.25
C PHE A 214 6.16 8.69 -1.48
N LYS A 215 6.37 9.20 -2.69
CA LYS A 215 5.61 10.33 -3.20
C LYS A 215 4.28 9.82 -3.74
N ILE A 216 3.21 10.54 -3.44
CA ILE A 216 1.86 10.28 -3.93
C ILE A 216 1.50 11.39 -4.91
N VAL A 217 0.96 11.03 -6.06
CA VAL A 217 0.46 11.97 -7.08
C VAL A 217 -0.94 11.56 -7.47
N LYS A 218 -1.89 12.47 -7.38
CA LYS A 218 -3.25 12.22 -7.87
C LYS A 218 -3.22 12.07 -9.38
N ASP A 219 -3.82 10.99 -9.89
CA ASP A 219 -3.95 10.82 -11.34
C ASP A 219 -5.07 11.74 -11.83
N THR A 220 -4.69 12.84 -12.48
CA THR A 220 -5.63 13.71 -13.20
C THR A 220 -5.95 13.04 -14.52
N GLN A 221 -6.87 12.07 -14.50
CA GLN A 221 -7.55 11.61 -15.71
C GLN A 221 -8.50 12.68 -16.22
#